data_AF-A0A195B7Y3-F1
#
_entry.id   AF-A0A195B7Y3-F1
#
_cell.length_a   1.000
_cell.length_b   1.000
_cell.length_c   1.000
_cell.angle_alpha   90.00
_cell.angle_beta   90.00
_cell.angle_gamma   90.00
#
_symmetry.space_group_name_H-M   'P 1'
#
loop_
_entity.id
_entity.type
_entity.pdbx_description
1 polymer ?
#
loop_
_entity_poly.entity_id
_entity_poly.type
_entity_poly.pdbx_seq_one_letter_code
_entity_poly.pdbx_strand_id
1 'polypeptide(L)'
;MFSPAVDLYDVPPTWWEADCVKYGISYTPVRSRLTLLMGTNVVRLTDRRYMMQLTSRLQEDYEAQQKARIERNKFKADSIVPQMSELLPRSLLKPTRRRRECEPKFHAYAAKICKQLPQMLLANDSEPHFNSKL
;
A
#
# COMPACT_ATOMS: atom_id res chain seq x y z
N MET A 1 30.18 24.23 16.62
CA MET A 1 31.64 24.10 16.36
C MET A 1 31.98 22.63 16.57
N PHE A 2 32.48 21.94 15.54
CA PHE A 2 32.91 20.55 15.65
C PHE A 2 34.39 20.56 16.06
N SER A 3 34.73 19.96 17.20
CA SER A 3 36.12 19.82 17.65
C SER A 3 36.79 18.64 16.92
N PRO A 4 37.96 18.82 16.27
CA PRO A 4 38.63 17.76 15.51
C PRO A 4 39.77 17.15 16.32
N ALA A 5 39.48 16.48 17.44
CA ALA A 5 40.53 15.93 18.30
C ALA A 5 40.16 14.62 19.01
N VAL A 6 39.44 13.73 18.34
CA VAL A 6 39.38 12.31 18.78
C VAL A 6 39.72 11.47 17.56
N ASP A 7 40.93 10.91 17.59
CA ASP A 7 41.40 9.95 16.60
C ASP A 7 40.46 8.73 16.66
N LEU A 8 39.77 8.45 15.56
CA LEU A 8 38.75 7.39 15.46
C LEU A 8 39.33 5.97 15.56
N TYR A 9 40.65 5.84 15.73
CA TYR A 9 41.38 4.58 15.70
C TYR A 9 41.99 4.16 17.05
N ASP A 10 42.00 5.02 18.07
CA ASP A 10 42.59 4.70 19.38
C ASP A 10 41.70 3.82 20.26
N VAL A 11 40.37 3.91 20.06
CA VAL A 11 39.38 3.02 20.67
C VAL A 11 38.36 2.70 19.58
N PRO A 12 38.22 1.44 19.12
CA PRO A 12 37.16 1.10 18.17
C PRO A 12 35.84 1.49 18.81
N PRO A 13 35.08 2.44 18.23
CA PRO A 13 33.81 2.83 18.78
C PRO A 13 32.94 1.59 18.85
N THR A 14 32.38 1.29 20.02
CA THR A 14 31.33 0.30 20.08
C THR A 14 30.23 0.81 19.16
N TRP A 15 29.91 0.03 18.12
CA TRP A 15 29.04 0.50 17.04
C TRP A 15 27.64 0.91 17.52
N TRP A 16 27.29 0.56 18.76
CA TRP A 16 26.06 0.95 19.47
C TRP A 16 26.14 2.28 20.23
N GLU A 17 27.33 2.84 20.51
CA GLU A 17 27.51 4.15 21.18
C GLU A 17 27.68 5.31 20.19
N ALA A 18 28.00 5.02 18.92
CA ALA A 18 28.14 6.05 17.89
C ALA A 18 26.78 6.67 17.50
N ASP A 19 26.79 7.97 17.19
CA ASP A 19 25.64 8.71 16.70
C ASP A 19 24.88 7.92 15.62
N CYS A 20 23.61 7.66 15.91
CA CYS A 20 22.80 6.65 15.24
C CYS A 20 22.93 6.69 13.71
N VAL A 21 23.32 5.55 13.13
CA VAL A 21 23.53 5.38 11.68
C VAL A 21 22.32 5.91 10.90
N LYS A 22 22.59 6.84 9.98
CA LYS A 22 21.61 7.43 9.08
C LYS A 22 21.59 6.67 7.76
N TYR A 23 20.41 6.24 7.33
CA TYR A 23 20.19 5.57 6.06
C TYR A 23 19.35 6.44 5.14
N GLY A 24 19.81 6.61 3.92
CA GLY A 24 19.02 7.19 2.85
C GLY A 24 18.33 6.10 2.04
N ILE A 25 17.03 6.22 1.81
CA ILE A 25 16.34 5.30 0.91
C ILE A 25 16.70 5.64 -0.54
N SER A 26 17.28 4.67 -1.24
CA SER A 26 17.81 4.81 -2.61
C SER A 26 16.75 4.60 -3.69
N TYR A 27 15.71 3.82 -3.41
CA TYR A 27 14.67 3.51 -4.39
C TYR A 27 13.85 4.75 -4.76
N THR A 28 13.96 5.19 -6.02
CA THR A 28 13.48 6.50 -6.48
C THR A 28 12.02 6.80 -6.16
N PRO A 29 11.04 5.89 -6.40
CA PRO A 29 9.64 6.16 -6.11
C PRO A 29 9.34 6.34 -4.61
N VAL A 30 10.03 5.57 -3.76
CA VAL A 30 9.88 5.71 -2.30
C VAL A 30 10.60 6.96 -1.83
N ARG A 31 11.78 7.25 -2.40
CA ARG A 31 12.53 8.47 -2.10
C ARG A 31 11.72 9.73 -2.38
N SER A 32 11.11 9.83 -3.57
CA SER A 32 10.29 10.98 -3.93
C SER A 32 9.06 11.11 -3.03
N ARG A 33 8.38 9.98 -2.75
CA ARG A 33 7.20 9.96 -1.87
C ARG A 33 7.54 10.35 -0.43
N LEU A 34 8.63 9.85 0.12
CA LEU A 34 9.09 10.22 1.46
C LEU A 34 9.54 11.67 1.53
N THR A 35 10.23 12.17 0.51
CA THR A 35 10.62 13.59 0.45
C THR A 35 9.39 14.49 0.39
N LEU A 36 8.35 14.09 -0.34
CA LEU A 36 7.07 14.81 -0.39
C LEU A 36 6.35 14.80 0.97
N LEU A 37 6.21 13.62 1.60
CA LEU A 37 5.45 13.47 2.83
C LEU A 37 6.20 13.98 4.06
N MET A 38 7.50 13.70 4.18
CA MET A 38 8.31 13.95 5.37
C MET A 38 9.29 15.11 5.21
N GLY A 39 9.58 15.54 3.97
CA GLY A 39 10.61 16.55 3.67
C GLY A 39 12.01 15.96 3.50
N THR A 40 12.25 14.73 3.98
CA THR A 40 13.56 14.05 3.94
C THR A 40 13.39 12.56 3.67
N ASN A 41 14.31 11.99 2.91
CA ASN A 41 14.42 10.54 2.67
C ASN A 41 15.50 9.85 3.52
N VAL A 42 16.16 10.61 4.40
CA VAL A 42 17.23 10.13 5.29
C VAL A 42 16.63 9.90 6.68
N VAL A 43 16.81 8.68 7.20
CA VAL A 43 16.19 8.21 8.44
C VAL A 43 17.25 7.56 9.32
N ARG A 44 17.16 7.71 10.64
CA ARG A 44 18.01 6.97 11.57
C ARG A 44 17.41 5.58 11.80
N LEU A 45 18.24 4.55 11.91
CA LEU A 45 17.80 3.14 11.91
C LEU A 45 16.65 2.83 12.90
N THR A 46 16.61 3.50 14.05
CA THR A 46 15.61 3.27 15.12
C THR A 46 14.87 4.54 15.55
N ASP A 47 14.64 5.50 14.66
CA ASP A 47 13.88 6.71 15.01
C ASP A 47 12.37 6.45 15.12
N ARG A 48 11.92 6.10 16.33
CA ARG A 48 10.50 5.88 16.64
C ARG A 48 9.64 7.11 16.32
N ARG A 49 10.15 8.33 16.58
CA ARG A 49 9.38 9.56 16.33
C ARG A 49 9.13 9.75 14.85
N TYR A 50 10.17 9.54 14.04
CA TYR A 50 10.06 9.58 12.59
C TYR A 50 9.02 8.57 12.08
N MET A 51 9.09 7.31 12.54
CA MET A 51 8.15 6.26 12.11
C MET A 51 6.70 6.57 12.51
N MET A 52 6.45 7.08 13.72
CA MET A 52 5.11 7.50 14.15
C MET A 52 4.55 8.64 13.30
N GLN A 53 5.37 9.65 13.01
CA GLN A 53 4.97 10.77 12.16
C GLN A 53 4.70 10.32 10.72
N LEU A 54 5.54 9.45 10.17
CA LEU A 54 5.37 8.89 8.83
C LEU A 54 4.03 8.16 8.70
N THR A 55 3.66 7.34 9.69
CA THR A 55 2.37 6.64 9.69
C THR A 55 1.19 7.61 9.70
N SER A 56 1.23 8.67 10.51
CA SER A 56 0.19 9.72 10.53
C SER A 56 0.02 10.36 9.16
N ARG A 57 1.13 10.80 8.56
CA ARG A 57 1.10 11.50 7.26
C ARG A 57 0.66 10.59 6.11
N LEU A 58 1.02 9.30 6.15
CA LEU A 58 0.54 8.31 5.18
C LEU A 58 -0.97 8.12 5.27
N GLN A 59 -1.50 8.07 6.49
CA GLN A 59 -2.94 7.97 6.72
C GLN A 59 -3.68 9.23 6.21
N GLU A 60 -3.18 10.42 6.55
CA GLU A 60 -3.74 11.69 6.07
C GLU A 60 -3.74 11.80 4.53
N ASP A 61 -2.63 11.43 3.87
CA ASP A 61 -2.52 11.40 2.41
C ASP A 61 -3.55 10.43 1.79
N TYR A 62 -3.70 9.24 2.37
CA TYR A 62 -4.67 8.25 1.92
C TYR A 62 -6.11 8.78 2.03
N GLU A 63 -6.47 9.36 3.18
CA GLU A 63 -7.80 9.91 3.41
C GLU A 63 -8.10 11.09 2.48
N ALA A 64 -7.13 11.97 2.25
CA ALA A 64 -7.26 13.08 1.30
C ALA A 64 -7.51 12.57 -0.12
N GLN A 65 -6.74 11.57 -0.57
CA GLN A 65 -6.93 10.95 -1.89
C GLN A 65 -8.29 10.25 -1.99
N GLN A 66 -8.74 9.60 -0.92
CA GLN A 66 -10.04 8.94 -0.89
C GLN A 66 -11.18 9.96 -0.97
N LYS A 67 -11.12 11.06 -0.20
CA LYS A 67 -12.10 12.16 -0.26
C LYS A 67 -12.17 12.77 -1.65
N ALA A 68 -11.02 13.09 -2.26
CA ALA A 68 -10.96 13.63 -3.62
C ALA A 68 -11.57 12.68 -4.67
N ARG A 69 -11.41 11.36 -4.50
CA ARG A 69 -12.06 10.35 -5.36
C ARG A 69 -13.57 10.33 -5.18
N ILE A 70 -14.05 10.39 -3.94
CA ILE A 70 -15.48 10.43 -3.62
C ILE A 70 -16.11 11.69 -4.21
N GLU A 71 -15.52 12.86 -3.99
CA GLU A 71 -16.02 14.13 -4.53
C GLU A 71 -16.07 14.12 -6.06
N ARG A 72 -14.99 13.68 -6.71
CA ARG A 72 -14.97 13.51 -8.17
C ARG A 72 -16.09 12.59 -8.66
N ASN A 73 -16.44 11.55 -7.90
CA ASN A 73 -17.51 10.63 -8.28
C ASN A 73 -18.91 11.23 -8.05
N LYS A 74 -19.10 12.04 -6.99
CA LYS A 74 -20.34 12.81 -6.78
C LYS A 74 -20.61 13.74 -7.97
N PHE A 75 -19.62 14.56 -8.35
CA PHE A 75 -19.74 15.44 -9.51
C PHE A 75 -20.05 14.72 -10.83
N LYS A 76 -19.60 13.47 -11.01
CA LYS A 76 -19.96 12.67 -12.19
C LYS A 76 -21.40 12.17 -12.15
N ALA A 77 -21.89 11.78 -10.98
CA ALA A 77 -23.27 11.34 -10.79
C ALA A 77 -24.26 12.50 -10.94
N ASP A 78 -23.90 13.68 -10.44
CA ASP A 78 -24.74 14.88 -10.45
C ASP A 78 -24.60 15.70 -11.76
N SER A 79 -23.59 15.43 -12.60
CA SER A 79 -23.49 16.13 -13.89
C SER A 79 -24.68 15.77 -14.76
N ILE A 80 -25.17 16.72 -15.57
CA ILE A 80 -26.27 16.55 -16.54
C ILE A 80 -25.86 15.63 -17.71
N VAL A 81 -24.59 15.20 -17.77
CA VAL A 81 -24.03 14.37 -18.85
C VAL A 81 -24.74 13.02 -19.02
N PRO A 82 -25.16 12.28 -17.97
CA PRO A 82 -26.00 11.08 -18.10
C PRO A 82 -27.34 11.39 -18.78
N GLN A 83 -28.03 12.47 -18.37
CA GLN A 83 -29.29 12.90 -19.01
C GLN A 83 -29.09 13.31 -20.47
N MET A 84 -28.04 14.08 -20.79
CA MET A 84 -27.75 14.41 -22.19
C MET A 84 -27.34 13.19 -23.01
N SER A 85 -26.66 12.21 -22.41
CA SER A 85 -26.33 10.96 -23.11
C SER A 85 -27.55 10.09 -23.42
N GLU A 86 -28.62 10.19 -22.61
CA GLU A 86 -29.91 9.54 -22.89
C GLU A 86 -30.68 10.24 -24.01
N LEU A 87 -30.57 11.57 -24.10
CA LEU A 87 -31.27 12.38 -25.12
C LEU A 87 -30.53 12.45 -26.46
N LEU A 88 -29.23 12.15 -26.50
CA LEU A 88 -28.45 12.21 -27.73
C LEU A 88 -28.63 10.95 -28.59
N PRO A 89 -28.82 11.09 -29.91
CA PRO A 89 -28.86 9.96 -30.83
C PRO A 89 -27.63 9.06 -30.67
N ARG A 90 -27.83 7.74 -30.65
CA ARG A 90 -26.77 6.73 -30.49
C ARG A 90 -25.61 6.87 -31.49
N SER A 91 -25.86 7.51 -32.64
CA SER A 91 -24.87 7.80 -33.68
C SER A 91 -23.82 8.85 -33.27
N LEU A 92 -24.12 9.71 -32.30
CA LEU A 92 -23.22 10.79 -31.84
C LEU A 92 -22.44 10.42 -30.57
N LEU A 93 -22.87 9.37 -29.85
CA LEU A 93 -22.13 8.83 -28.72
C LEU A 93 -20.91 8.09 -29.25
N LYS A 94 -19.75 8.75 -29.25
CA LYS A 94 -18.46 8.08 -29.49
C LYS A 94 -18.39 6.86 -28.56
N PRO A 95 -18.10 5.66 -29.06
CA PRO A 95 -17.97 4.49 -28.20
C PRO A 95 -16.77 4.72 -27.30
N THR A 96 -17.01 5.21 -26.08
CA THR A 96 -16.07 5.01 -24.97
C THR A 96 -15.76 3.54 -24.98
N ARG A 97 -14.46 3.16 -25.05
CA ARG A 97 -14.00 1.77 -25.04
C ARG A 97 -14.88 0.99 -24.09
N ARG A 98 -15.86 0.25 -24.62
CA ARG A 98 -16.73 -0.57 -23.80
C ARG A 98 -15.76 -1.52 -23.13
N ARG A 99 -15.62 -1.44 -21.79
CA ARG A 99 -15.17 -2.62 -21.05
C ARG A 99 -16.10 -3.70 -21.56
N ARG A 100 -15.57 -4.66 -22.32
CA ARG A 100 -16.36 -5.81 -22.75
C ARG A 100 -17.00 -6.32 -21.48
N GLU A 101 -18.32 -6.46 -21.49
CA GLU A 101 -19.00 -7.14 -20.40
C GLU A 101 -18.32 -8.50 -20.28
N CYS A 102 -17.54 -8.68 -19.21
CA CYS A 102 -16.95 -9.96 -18.91
C CYS A 102 -18.12 -10.83 -18.51
N GLU A 103 -18.48 -11.77 -19.39
CA GLU A 103 -19.42 -12.83 -19.05
C GLU A 103 -18.88 -13.54 -17.80
N PRO A 104 -19.67 -13.64 -16.71
CA PRO A 104 -19.23 -14.31 -15.50
C PRO A 104 -18.87 -15.76 -15.83
N LYS A 105 -17.58 -16.07 -15.87
CA LYS A 105 -17.14 -17.44 -16.11
C LYS A 105 -17.47 -18.27 -14.88
N PHE A 106 -18.44 -19.16 -15.00
CA PHE A 106 -18.72 -20.13 -13.94
C PHE A 106 -17.54 -21.09 -13.81
N HIS A 107 -16.74 -20.90 -12.77
CA HIS A 107 -15.63 -21.79 -12.46
C HIS A 107 -16.16 -22.99 -11.65
N ALA A 108 -16.65 -24.02 -12.35
CA ALA A 108 -17.25 -25.20 -11.75
C ALA A 108 -16.35 -25.90 -10.72
N TYR A 109 -15.03 -25.90 -10.94
CA TYR A 109 -14.05 -26.43 -9.99
C TYR A 109 -13.98 -25.61 -8.71
N ALA A 110 -13.94 -24.27 -8.81
CA ALA A 110 -13.95 -23.38 -7.64
C ALA A 110 -15.24 -23.53 -6.83
N ALA A 111 -16.39 -23.67 -7.49
CA ALA A 111 -17.66 -23.92 -6.82
C ALA A 111 -17.68 -25.27 -6.06
N LYS A 112 -17.00 -26.30 -6.59
CA LYS A 112 -16.85 -27.59 -5.89
C LYS A 112 -15.95 -27.46 -4.65
N ILE A 113 -14.82 -26.77 -4.77
CA ILE A 113 -13.93 -26.50 -3.63
C ILE A 113 -14.66 -25.72 -2.55
N CYS A 114 -15.39 -24.65 -2.91
CA CYS A 114 -16.12 -23.85 -1.92
C CYS A 114 -17.17 -24.67 -1.15
N LYS A 115 -17.82 -25.66 -1.79
CA LYS A 115 -18.75 -26.57 -1.12
C LYS A 115 -18.07 -27.55 -0.18
N GLN A 116 -16.83 -27.95 -0.49
CA GLN A 116 -16.01 -28.86 0.31
C GLN A 116 -15.21 -28.13 1.39
N LEU A 117 -15.10 -26.80 1.31
CA LEU A 117 -14.31 -25.97 2.21
C LEU A 117 -14.68 -26.12 3.69
N PRO A 118 -15.96 -26.21 4.10
CA PRO A 118 -16.32 -26.45 5.50
C PRO A 118 -15.80 -27.80 6.01
N GLN A 119 -15.83 -28.84 5.17
CA GLN A 119 -15.36 -30.18 5.53
C GLN A 119 -13.84 -30.24 5.61
N MET A 120 -13.14 -29.53 4.70
CA MET A 120 -11.68 -29.40 4.74
C MET A 120 -11.20 -28.63 5.97
N LEU A 121 -11.89 -27.55 6.35
CA LEU A 121 -11.53 -26.78 7.54
C LEU A 121 -11.73 -27.61 8.81
N LEU A 122 -12.83 -28.37 8.90
CA LEU A 122 -13.09 -29.27 10.03
C LEU A 122 -12.14 -30.48 10.08
N ALA A 123 -11.68 -31.00 8.93
CA ALA A 123 -10.76 -32.14 8.88
C ALA A 123 -9.33 -31.76 9.35
N ASN A 124 -8.90 -30.53 9.10
CA ASN A 124 -7.57 -30.05 9.51
C ASN A 124 -7.46 -29.81 11.04
N ASP A 125 -8.58 -29.66 11.74
CA ASP A 125 -8.60 -29.53 13.21
C ASP A 125 -8.46 -30.88 13.94
N SER A 126 -8.52 -32.00 13.20
CA SER A 126 -8.51 -33.37 13.74
C SER A 126 -7.25 -34.20 13.44
N GLU A 127 -6.25 -33.63 12.77
CA GLU A 127 -4.94 -34.27 12.61
C GLU A 127 -4.02 -33.86 13.78
N PRO A 128 -3.69 -34.76 14.73
CA PRO A 128 -2.60 -34.49 15.64
C PRO A 128 -1.30 -34.51 14.84
N HIS A 129 -0.57 -33.39 14.84
CA HIS A 129 0.81 -33.32 14.35
C HIS A 129 1.72 -34.27 15.18
N PHE A 130 1.69 -35.55 14.85
CA PHE A 130 2.73 -36.49 15.20
C PHE A 130 3.63 -36.65 13.98
N ASN A 131 4.84 -36.11 14.07
CA ASN A 131 6.04 -36.90 13.84
C ASN A 131 7.26 -36.19 14.44
N SER A 132 7.56 -36.61 15.67
CA SER A 132 8.90 -36.73 16.22
C SER A 132 9.71 -37.78 15.45
N LYS A 133 11.01 -37.51 15.24
CA LYS A 133 12.21 -38.37 15.46
C LYS A 133 13.30 -37.98 14.45
N LEU A 134 14.41 -37.44 14.96
CA LEU A 134 15.72 -38.07 15.19
C LEU A 134 16.58 -38.11 13.93
#